data_AF-A0A269PM58-F1
#
_entry.id   AF-A0A269PM58-F1
#
_cell.length_a   1.000
_cell.length_b   1.000
_cell.length_c   1.000
_cell.angle_alpha   90.00
_cell.angle_beta   90.00
_cell.angle_gamma   90.00
#
_symmetry.space_group_name_H-M   'P 1'
#
loop_
_entity.id
_entity.type
_entity.pdbx_description
1 polymer ?
#
loop_
_entity_poly.entity_id
_entity_poly.type
_entity_poly.pdbx_seq_one_letter_code
_entity_poly.pdbx_strand_id
1 'polypeptide(L)'
;MSEQLKLQSDLLAKGKNHLAYIELCNAFYAREVIRLSRESDQSKLRRLLASLPYYIERVSVHILQGNSPLQLDGQNGCWIAKQSIKFPSLDKEKNRRFYTQKSFPGFILPLAVLNEGELVIKIDCLDQVYKDKIHCNEHGWFDFSGQALDKQTAYIMKPTKLVMTAACCGHRWHQGKRAMPRLLSLREMLLAARINWHNFNKPLT
;
A
#
# COMPACT_ATOMS: atom_id res chain seq x y z
N MET A 1 17.50 -40.62 6.15
CA MET A 1 17.84 -39.54 7.13
C MET A 1 17.70 -38.13 6.55
N SER A 2 18.18 -37.85 5.32
CA SER A 2 18.03 -36.53 4.67
C SER A 2 16.57 -36.14 4.35
N GLU A 3 15.75 -37.10 3.90
CA GLU A 3 14.35 -36.87 3.54
C GLU A 3 13.42 -36.60 4.73
N GLN A 4 13.64 -37.30 5.85
CA GLN A 4 12.89 -37.08 7.09
C GLN A 4 13.19 -35.70 7.70
N LEU A 5 14.45 -35.23 7.61
CA LEU A 5 14.81 -33.88 8.05
C LEU A 5 14.11 -32.81 7.20
N LYS A 6 14.05 -33.01 5.87
CA LYS A 6 13.33 -32.11 4.96
C LYS A 6 11.82 -32.09 5.24
N LEU A 7 11.21 -33.26 5.44
CA LEU A 7 9.78 -33.34 5.76
C LEU A 7 9.45 -32.64 7.08
N GLN A 8 10.30 -32.81 8.10
CA GLN A 8 10.13 -32.15 9.39
C GLN A 8 10.30 -30.63 9.28
N SER A 9 11.28 -30.14 8.50
CA SER A 9 11.44 -28.71 8.25
C SER A 9 10.26 -28.11 7.47
N ASP A 10 9.72 -28.86 6.51
CA ASP A 10 8.58 -28.41 5.71
C ASP A 10 7.29 -28.32 6.54
N LEU A 11 7.07 -29.26 7.46
CA LEU A 11 5.93 -29.22 8.38
C LEU A 11 6.02 -28.04 9.36
N LEU A 12 7.22 -27.78 9.90
CA LEU A 12 7.47 -26.62 10.76
C LEU A 12 7.27 -25.29 10.01
N ALA A 13 7.73 -25.20 8.77
CA ALA A 13 7.53 -24.02 7.93
C ALA A 13 6.04 -23.80 7.61
N LYS A 14 5.31 -24.87 7.28
CA LYS A 14 3.84 -24.82 7.08
C LYS A 14 3.11 -24.36 8.35
N GLY A 15 3.50 -24.88 9.52
CA GLY A 15 2.94 -24.47 10.81
C GLY A 15 3.17 -22.98 11.11
N LYS A 16 4.39 -22.48 10.89
CA LYS A 16 4.73 -21.06 11.07
C LYS A 16 3.95 -20.14 10.12
N ASN A 17 3.85 -20.52 8.85
CA ASN A 17 3.08 -19.75 7.86
C ASN A 17 1.58 -19.73 8.21
N HIS A 18 1.05 -20.84 8.73
CA HIS A 18 -0.34 -20.92 9.16
C HIS A 18 -0.62 -20.02 10.38
N LEU A 19 0.29 -20.01 11.37
CA LEU A 19 0.19 -19.11 12.52
C LEU A 19 0.24 -17.64 12.08
N ALA A 20 1.22 -17.27 11.24
CA ALA A 20 1.34 -15.91 10.71
C ALA A 20 0.09 -15.49 9.90
N TYR A 21 -0.51 -16.42 9.16
CA TYR A 21 -1.77 -16.19 8.46
C TYR A 21 -2.92 -15.85 9.40
N ILE A 22 -3.07 -16.61 10.49
CA ILE A 22 -4.09 -16.38 11.51
C ILE A 22 -3.87 -15.02 12.19
N GLU A 23 -2.62 -14.70 12.58
CA GLU A 23 -2.26 -13.42 13.20
C GLU A 23 -2.63 -12.24 12.30
N LEU A 24 -2.29 -12.32 11.00
CA LEU A 24 -2.63 -11.29 10.03
C LEU A 24 -4.15 -11.13 9.87
N CYS A 25 -4.88 -12.23 9.73
CA CYS A 25 -6.34 -12.16 9.60
C CYS A 25 -6.97 -11.51 10.83
N ASN A 26 -6.55 -11.92 12.04
CA ASN A 26 -7.04 -11.34 13.29
C ASN A 26 -6.73 -9.85 13.39
N ALA A 27 -5.50 -9.43 13.05
CA ALA A 27 -5.09 -8.03 13.06
C ALA A 27 -5.94 -7.19 12.08
N PHE A 28 -6.20 -7.69 10.87
CA PHE A 28 -7.04 -7.00 9.89
C PHE A 28 -8.50 -6.94 10.31
N TYR A 29 -9.06 -8.03 10.84
CA TYR A 29 -10.44 -8.02 11.35
C TYR A 29 -10.60 -7.02 12.50
N ALA A 30 -9.71 -7.04 13.49
CA ALA A 30 -9.76 -6.13 14.62
C ALA A 30 -9.76 -4.66 14.17
N ARG A 31 -8.91 -4.31 13.20
CA ARG A 31 -8.84 -2.96 12.64
C ARG A 31 -10.06 -2.59 11.81
N GLU A 32 -10.51 -3.48 10.93
CA GLU A 32 -11.63 -3.19 10.02
C GLU A 32 -12.96 -3.12 10.76
N VAL A 33 -13.18 -3.90 11.83
CA VAL A 33 -14.38 -3.79 12.67
C VAL A 33 -14.49 -2.38 13.30
N ILE A 34 -13.38 -1.85 13.82
CA ILE A 34 -13.34 -0.48 14.38
C ILE A 34 -13.59 0.57 13.30
N ARG A 35 -13.07 0.37 12.09
CA ARG A 35 -13.32 1.28 10.96
C ARG A 35 -14.79 1.25 10.54
N LEU A 36 -15.35 0.06 10.39
CA LEU A 36 -16.71 -0.17 9.91
C LEU A 36 -17.78 0.29 10.89
N SER A 37 -17.50 0.26 12.20
CA SER A 37 -18.43 0.80 13.21
C SER A 37 -18.66 2.31 13.09
N ARG A 38 -17.80 3.02 12.34
CA ARG A 38 -17.89 4.45 12.07
C ARG A 38 -18.53 4.77 10.70
N GLU A 39 -18.86 3.75 9.89
CA GLU A 39 -19.50 3.95 8.59
C GLU A 39 -20.98 4.27 8.78
N SER A 40 -21.39 5.50 8.40
CA SER A 40 -22.77 5.97 8.55
C SER A 40 -23.71 5.45 7.46
N ASP A 41 -23.19 5.16 6.27
CA ASP A 41 -23.98 4.61 5.16
C ASP A 41 -24.21 3.10 5.36
N GLN A 42 -25.43 2.74 5.76
CA GLN A 42 -25.84 1.35 5.98
C GLN A 42 -25.68 0.46 4.74
N SER A 43 -25.95 0.98 3.54
CA SER A 43 -25.84 0.22 2.29
C SER A 43 -24.39 -0.05 1.95
N LYS A 44 -23.51 0.93 2.14
CA LYS A 44 -22.06 0.76 2.00
C LYS A 44 -21.51 -0.19 3.07
N LEU A 45 -21.91 -0.05 4.33
CA LEU A 45 -21.51 -0.93 5.43
C LEU A 45 -21.86 -2.40 5.12
N ARG A 46 -23.09 -2.69 4.69
CA ARG A 46 -23.51 -4.05 4.32
C ARG A 46 -22.65 -4.65 3.21
N ARG A 47 -22.37 -3.88 2.15
CA ARG A 47 -21.48 -4.31 1.05
C ARG A 47 -20.06 -4.58 1.53
N LEU A 48 -19.51 -3.68 2.35
CA LEU A 48 -18.17 -3.84 2.91
C LEU A 48 -18.07 -5.10 3.77
N LEU A 49 -19.01 -5.30 4.70
CA LEU A 49 -19.09 -6.49 5.55
C LEU A 49 -19.19 -7.79 4.75
N ALA A 50 -20.03 -7.82 3.71
CA ALA A 50 -20.18 -8.99 2.85
C ALA A 50 -18.87 -9.38 2.14
N SER A 51 -18.06 -8.39 1.76
CA SER A 51 -16.78 -8.61 1.05
C SER A 51 -15.56 -8.72 1.98
N LEU A 52 -15.71 -8.42 3.28
CA LEU A 52 -14.59 -8.29 4.21
C LEU A 52 -13.76 -9.57 4.34
N PRO A 53 -14.35 -10.77 4.53
CA PRO A 53 -13.56 -12.00 4.65
C PRO A 53 -12.67 -12.23 3.43
N TYR A 54 -13.26 -12.11 2.24
CA TYR A 54 -12.52 -12.27 0.98
C TYR A 54 -11.30 -11.36 0.89
N TYR A 55 -11.43 -10.07 1.22
CA TYR A 55 -10.31 -9.14 1.14
C TYR A 55 -9.26 -9.38 2.23
N ILE A 56 -9.66 -9.80 3.43
CA ILE A 56 -8.73 -10.13 4.52
C ILE A 56 -7.93 -11.39 4.18
N GLU A 57 -8.58 -12.45 3.72
CA GLU A 57 -7.91 -13.68 3.29
C GLU A 57 -6.93 -13.39 2.15
N ARG A 58 -7.38 -12.64 1.14
CA ARG A 58 -6.55 -12.24 -0.02
C ARG A 58 -5.32 -11.47 0.40
N VAL A 59 -5.45 -10.46 1.27
CA VAL A 59 -4.28 -9.67 1.68
C VAL A 59 -3.31 -10.51 2.51
N SER A 60 -3.80 -11.35 3.41
CA SER A 60 -2.97 -12.22 4.24
C SER A 60 -2.19 -13.23 3.39
N VAL A 61 -2.86 -13.87 2.42
CA VAL A 61 -2.20 -14.78 1.47
C VAL A 61 -1.13 -14.04 0.66
N HIS A 62 -1.45 -12.88 0.08
CA HIS A 62 -0.49 -12.12 -0.73
C HIS A 62 0.70 -11.60 0.08
N ILE A 63 0.51 -11.21 1.35
CA ILE A 63 1.60 -10.80 2.24
C ILE A 63 2.57 -11.95 2.48
N LEU A 64 2.05 -13.15 2.77
CA LEU A 64 2.87 -14.33 3.12
C LEU A 64 3.56 -14.96 1.91
N GLN A 65 2.92 -14.92 0.74
CA GLN A 65 3.48 -15.43 -0.51
C GLN A 65 4.35 -14.38 -1.23
N GLY A 66 4.21 -13.10 -0.86
CA GLY A 66 4.92 -11.99 -1.47
C GLY A 66 6.40 -11.96 -1.10
N ASN A 67 7.17 -11.23 -1.92
CA ASN A 67 8.61 -11.05 -1.76
C ASN A 67 8.97 -9.61 -1.33
N SER A 68 8.12 -8.99 -0.52
CA SER A 68 8.37 -7.65 -0.01
C SER A 68 9.70 -7.61 0.76
N PRO A 69 10.60 -6.67 0.46
CA PRO A 69 11.85 -6.49 1.20
C PRO A 69 11.63 -5.78 2.55
N LEU A 70 10.38 -5.42 2.88
CA LEU A 70 10.03 -4.73 4.10
C LEU A 70 9.80 -5.74 5.23
N GLN A 71 10.09 -5.33 6.47
CA GLN A 71 9.82 -6.17 7.62
C GLN A 71 8.31 -6.18 7.89
N LEU A 72 7.73 -7.37 8.05
CA LEU A 72 6.33 -7.50 8.45
C LEU A 72 6.20 -7.47 9.97
N ASP A 73 5.26 -6.69 10.47
CA ASP A 73 4.73 -6.82 11.83
C ASP A 73 3.37 -7.52 11.74
N GLY A 74 3.36 -8.82 12.04
CA GLY A 74 2.17 -9.67 11.97
C GLY A 74 1.10 -9.29 12.99
N GLN A 75 1.49 -8.75 14.15
CA GLN A 75 0.55 -8.39 15.22
C GLN A 75 -0.27 -7.15 14.84
N ASN A 76 0.35 -6.19 14.18
CA ASN A 76 -0.32 -4.96 13.75
C ASN A 76 -0.80 -5.01 12.28
N GLY A 77 -0.40 -6.03 11.53
CA GLY A 77 -0.70 -6.18 10.12
C GLY A 77 -0.15 -5.01 9.28
N CYS A 78 1.12 -4.66 9.49
CA CYS A 78 1.76 -3.52 8.83
C CYS A 78 3.19 -3.81 8.39
N TRP A 79 3.67 -3.04 7.42
CA TRP A 79 5.07 -3.07 6.99
C TRP A 79 5.90 -2.06 7.77
N ILE A 80 7.08 -2.47 8.19
CA ILE A 80 8.03 -1.67 8.96
C ILE A 80 9.32 -1.48 8.18
N ALA A 81 9.79 -0.23 8.18
CA ALA A 81 11.11 0.15 7.70
C ALA A 81 11.53 1.49 8.33
N LYS A 82 12.84 1.75 8.31
CA LYS A 82 13.41 3.01 8.81
C LYS A 82 12.84 4.21 8.04
N GLN A 83 12.31 5.18 8.77
CA GLN A 83 11.77 6.41 8.20
C GLN A 83 12.85 7.50 8.01
N SER A 84 12.81 8.15 6.84
CA SER A 84 13.63 9.33 6.55
C SER A 84 13.21 10.54 7.40
N ILE A 85 14.19 11.32 7.85
CA ILE A 85 13.94 12.55 8.61
C ILE A 85 13.22 13.59 7.73
N LYS A 86 13.66 13.73 6.48
CA LYS A 86 13.09 14.68 5.51
C LYS A 86 12.08 13.99 4.60
N PHE A 87 11.04 14.72 4.25
CA PHE A 87 10.08 14.32 3.22
C PHE A 87 10.79 14.20 1.85
N PRO A 88 10.53 13.16 1.05
CA PRO A 88 11.12 13.02 -0.28
C PRO A 88 10.75 14.19 -1.21
N SER A 89 11.70 14.69 -1.99
CA SER A 89 11.44 15.84 -2.87
C SER A 89 10.44 15.52 -3.98
N LEU A 90 9.56 16.49 -4.26
CA LEU A 90 8.63 16.44 -5.39
C LEU A 90 9.35 16.97 -6.64
N ASP A 91 9.39 16.18 -7.71
CA ASP A 91 10.09 16.52 -8.95
C ASP A 91 9.17 16.35 -10.16
N LYS A 92 8.66 17.49 -10.67
CA LYS A 92 7.66 17.56 -11.75
C LYS A 92 8.20 17.02 -13.07
N GLU A 93 9.46 17.30 -13.38
CA GLU A 93 10.07 16.88 -14.65
C GLU A 93 10.38 15.38 -14.65
N LYS A 94 10.90 14.85 -13.54
CA LYS A 94 11.11 13.40 -13.41
C LYS A 94 9.79 12.63 -13.43
N ASN A 95 8.75 13.18 -12.82
CA ASN A 95 7.40 12.62 -12.88
C ASN A 95 6.86 12.62 -14.30
N ARG A 96 6.86 13.77 -14.98
CA ARG A 96 6.36 13.91 -16.34
C ARG A 96 7.03 12.91 -17.27
N ARG A 97 8.35 12.88 -17.29
CA ARG A 97 9.12 11.92 -18.10
C ARG A 97 8.76 10.46 -17.78
N PHE A 98 8.49 10.15 -16.52
CA PHE A 98 8.13 8.80 -16.11
C PHE A 98 6.72 8.42 -16.56
N TYR A 99 5.70 9.23 -16.25
CA TYR A 99 4.30 8.91 -16.51
C TYR A 99 3.91 9.04 -17.99
N THR A 100 4.64 9.84 -18.78
CA THR A 100 4.55 9.80 -20.25
C THR A 100 4.92 8.42 -20.80
N GLN A 101 5.85 7.70 -20.17
CA GLN A 101 6.29 6.37 -20.63
C GLN A 101 5.55 5.22 -19.92
N LYS A 102 5.08 5.46 -18.69
CA LYS A 102 4.55 4.46 -17.76
C LYS A 102 3.26 4.96 -17.12
N SER A 103 2.18 4.89 -17.87
CA SER A 103 0.82 5.13 -17.41
C SER A 103 -0.10 4.08 -18.02
N PHE A 104 -0.54 3.11 -17.21
CA PHE A 104 -1.49 2.09 -17.65
C PHE A 104 -2.42 1.70 -16.48
N PRO A 105 -3.67 1.31 -16.76
CA PRO A 105 -4.59 0.82 -15.71
C PRO A 105 -4.01 -0.38 -14.95
N GLY A 106 -4.21 -0.41 -13.63
CA GLY A 106 -3.62 -1.41 -12.73
C GLY A 106 -2.24 -1.02 -12.19
N PHE A 107 -1.66 0.10 -12.62
CA PHE A 107 -0.36 0.56 -12.14
C PHE A 107 -0.44 1.10 -10.70
N ILE A 108 0.34 0.53 -9.81
CA ILE A 108 0.42 0.94 -8.40
C ILE A 108 1.43 2.08 -8.27
N LEU A 109 1.00 3.20 -7.71
CA LEU A 109 1.83 4.40 -7.60
C LEU A 109 1.75 5.04 -6.20
N PRO A 110 2.79 5.79 -5.81
CA PRO A 110 2.79 6.56 -4.58
C PRO A 110 2.23 7.97 -4.79
N LEU A 111 1.51 8.46 -3.79
CA LEU A 111 0.93 9.81 -3.73
C LEU A 111 1.37 10.52 -2.46
N ALA A 112 1.94 11.70 -2.59
CA ALA A 112 2.04 12.66 -1.51
C ALA A 112 0.65 13.26 -1.25
N VAL A 113 0.20 13.26 -0.01
CA VAL A 113 -1.07 13.87 0.39
C VAL A 113 -0.82 14.74 1.62
N LEU A 114 -1.31 15.97 1.58
CA LEU A 114 -1.27 16.90 2.71
C LEU A 114 -2.65 16.93 3.39
N ASN A 115 -2.69 16.46 4.63
CA ASN A 115 -3.88 16.45 5.48
C ASN A 115 -3.60 17.28 6.72
N GLU A 116 -4.30 18.40 6.92
CA GLU A 116 -4.25 19.18 8.17
C GLU A 116 -2.81 19.50 8.67
N GLY A 117 -1.88 19.78 7.74
CA GLY A 117 -0.48 20.05 8.05
C GLY A 117 0.42 18.82 8.21
N GLU A 118 -0.13 17.61 8.10
CA GLU A 118 0.62 16.36 7.97
C GLU A 118 0.82 15.99 6.48
N LEU A 119 2.08 15.80 6.09
CA LEU A 119 2.44 15.21 4.82
C LEU A 119 2.56 13.69 4.98
N VAL A 120 1.80 12.96 4.19
CA VAL A 120 1.82 11.50 4.17
C VAL A 120 2.09 11.01 2.76
N ILE A 121 2.73 9.84 2.64
CA ILE A 121 2.79 9.13 1.37
C ILE A 121 1.79 7.98 1.43
N LYS A 122 0.86 7.97 0.48
CA LYS A 122 -0.14 6.92 0.27
C LYS A 122 0.19 6.11 -0.98
N ILE A 123 -0.49 4.98 -1.12
CA ILE A 123 -0.45 4.15 -2.32
C ILE A 123 -1.83 4.18 -2.95
N ASP A 124 -1.86 4.29 -4.26
CA ASP A 124 -3.08 4.13 -5.04
C ASP A 124 -2.79 3.36 -6.33
N CYS A 125 -3.84 3.08 -7.08
CA CYS A 125 -3.79 2.39 -8.35
C CYS A 125 -4.40 3.27 -9.44
N LEU A 126 -3.75 3.30 -10.61
CA LEU A 126 -4.35 3.86 -11.81
C LEU A 126 -5.49 2.98 -12.27
N ASP A 127 -6.61 3.58 -12.62
CA ASP A 127 -7.75 2.91 -13.25
C ASP A 127 -8.09 3.49 -14.63
N GLN A 128 -7.73 4.76 -14.91
CA GLN A 128 -7.90 5.37 -16.23
C GLN A 128 -6.68 6.20 -16.66
N VAL A 129 -6.42 6.24 -17.96
CA VAL A 129 -5.43 7.11 -18.59
C VAL A 129 -6.09 7.78 -19.78
N TYR A 130 -6.06 9.12 -19.83
CA TYR A 130 -6.68 9.89 -20.90
C TYR A 130 -5.82 11.09 -21.29
N LYS A 131 -5.26 11.06 -22.51
CA LYS A 131 -4.27 12.04 -22.97
C LYS A 131 -3.12 12.16 -21.96
N ASP A 132 -2.77 13.36 -21.51
CA ASP A 132 -1.73 13.62 -20.52
C ASP A 132 -2.25 13.61 -19.08
N LYS A 133 -3.34 12.88 -18.83
CA LYS A 133 -3.99 12.77 -17.52
C LYS A 133 -4.10 11.32 -17.09
N ILE A 134 -3.94 11.12 -15.79
CA ILE A 134 -4.12 9.84 -15.12
C ILE A 134 -5.18 9.97 -14.04
N HIS A 135 -6.06 8.99 -13.95
CA HIS A 135 -7.04 8.88 -12.86
C HIS A 135 -6.55 7.80 -11.88
N CYS A 136 -6.50 8.18 -10.62
CA CYS A 136 -6.23 7.31 -9.49
C CYS A 136 -7.56 6.90 -8.85
N ASN A 137 -7.68 5.63 -8.51
CA ASN A 137 -8.95 5.06 -8.08
C ASN A 137 -9.52 5.67 -6.78
N GLU A 138 -8.68 6.14 -5.86
CA GLU A 138 -9.13 6.81 -4.63
C GLU A 138 -8.97 8.34 -4.69
N HIS A 139 -7.97 8.85 -5.43
CA HIS A 139 -7.59 10.27 -5.39
C HIS A 139 -7.96 11.09 -6.63
N GLY A 140 -8.61 10.51 -7.64
CA GLY A 140 -9.13 11.26 -8.79
C GLY A 140 -8.09 11.61 -9.85
N TRP A 141 -8.28 12.72 -10.56
CA TRP A 141 -7.49 13.07 -11.74
C TRP A 141 -6.21 13.87 -11.44
N PHE A 142 -5.12 13.51 -12.12
CA PHE A 142 -3.83 14.18 -12.08
C PHE A 142 -3.28 14.38 -13.49
N ASP A 143 -2.41 15.38 -13.67
CA ASP A 143 -1.56 15.46 -14.85
C ASP A 143 -0.30 14.58 -14.73
N PHE A 144 0.43 14.40 -15.82
CA PHE A 144 1.69 13.64 -15.81
C PHE A 144 2.81 14.28 -14.98
N SER A 145 2.75 15.58 -14.65
CA SER A 145 3.69 16.17 -13.70
C SER A 145 3.44 15.72 -12.27
N GLY A 146 2.27 15.14 -12.03
CA GLY A 146 1.81 14.61 -10.75
C GLY A 146 0.92 15.59 -9.99
N GLN A 147 0.57 16.75 -10.56
CA GLN A 147 -0.31 17.71 -9.92
C GLN A 147 -1.77 17.22 -9.99
N ALA A 148 -2.48 17.24 -8.86
CA ALA A 148 -3.92 17.01 -8.85
C ALA A 148 -4.63 18.07 -9.70
N LEU A 149 -5.57 17.63 -10.55
CA LEU A 149 -6.39 18.53 -11.37
C LEU A 149 -7.55 19.12 -10.58
N ASP A 150 -8.02 18.39 -9.57
CA ASP A 150 -8.97 18.90 -8.60
C ASP A 150 -8.23 19.70 -7.51
N LYS A 151 -8.94 20.53 -6.73
CA LYS A 151 -8.38 21.31 -5.59
C LYS A 151 -7.84 20.44 -4.43
N GLN A 152 -7.53 19.18 -4.67
CA GLN A 152 -6.93 18.27 -3.70
C GLN A 152 -5.48 18.65 -3.47
N THR A 153 -5.07 18.62 -2.21
CA THR A 153 -3.68 18.77 -1.78
C THR A 153 -2.93 17.45 -1.91
N ALA A 154 -2.93 16.90 -3.12
CA ALA A 154 -2.30 15.63 -3.46
C ALA A 154 -1.34 15.77 -4.66
N TYR A 155 -0.31 14.94 -4.68
CA TYR A 155 0.70 14.94 -5.73
C TYR A 155 1.23 13.53 -5.99
N ILE A 156 1.08 13.02 -7.21
CA ILE A 156 1.64 11.73 -7.61
C ILE A 156 3.16 11.81 -7.64
N MET A 157 3.85 10.81 -7.10
CA MET A 157 5.31 10.74 -7.10
C MET A 157 5.80 9.62 -8.00
N LYS A 158 6.96 9.78 -8.62
CA LYS A 158 7.64 8.71 -9.34
C LYS A 158 7.95 7.56 -8.36
N PRO A 159 7.60 6.31 -8.67
CA PRO A 159 7.96 5.16 -7.84
C PRO A 159 9.48 5.02 -7.76
N THR A 160 9.99 5.09 -6.53
CA THR A 160 11.38 4.78 -6.19
C THR A 160 11.39 3.94 -4.93
N LYS A 161 12.48 3.22 -4.64
CA LYS A 161 12.54 2.38 -3.44
C LYS A 161 12.22 3.18 -2.17
N LEU A 162 12.81 4.38 -2.04
CA LEU A 162 12.56 5.29 -0.92
C LEU A 162 11.07 5.67 -0.79
N VAL A 163 10.47 6.11 -1.90
CA VAL A 163 9.08 6.60 -1.90
C VAL A 163 8.09 5.45 -1.69
N MET A 164 8.32 4.30 -2.32
CA MET A 164 7.47 3.11 -2.16
C MET A 164 7.57 2.55 -0.74
N THR A 165 8.76 2.49 -0.15
CA THR A 165 8.94 2.13 1.27
C THR A 165 8.17 3.07 2.17
N ALA A 166 8.30 4.39 1.98
CA ALA A 166 7.56 5.36 2.77
C ALA A 166 6.04 5.19 2.67
N ALA A 167 5.54 4.92 1.47
CA ALA A 167 4.13 4.67 1.22
C ALA A 167 3.63 3.38 1.89
N CYS A 168 4.39 2.28 1.74
CA CYS A 168 4.03 0.95 2.28
C CYS A 168 4.12 0.88 3.80
N CYS A 169 5.00 1.67 4.41
CA CYS A 169 5.19 1.73 5.86
C CYS A 169 4.38 2.84 6.53
N GLY A 170 3.57 3.59 5.76
CA GLY A 170 2.73 4.66 6.31
C GLY A 170 3.53 5.81 6.90
N HIS A 171 4.72 6.10 6.38
CA HIS A 171 5.56 7.19 6.90
C HIS A 171 4.86 8.55 6.75
N ARG A 172 5.01 9.39 7.78
CA ARG A 172 4.38 10.72 7.86
C ARG A 172 5.33 11.78 8.35
N TRP A 173 5.13 13.00 7.92
CA TRP A 173 5.89 14.17 8.33
C TRP A 173 4.95 15.27 8.80
N HIS A 174 5.21 15.81 9.98
CA HIS A 174 4.47 16.94 10.52
C HIS A 174 5.45 18.10 10.71
N GLN A 175 5.13 19.27 10.15
CA GLN A 175 6.00 20.46 10.19
C GLN A 175 7.46 20.17 9.77
N GLY A 176 7.64 19.34 8.73
CA GLY A 176 8.96 19.00 8.20
C GLY A 176 9.78 18.00 9.04
N LYS A 177 9.23 17.47 10.14
CA LYS A 177 9.85 16.44 10.99
C LYS A 177 9.15 15.11 10.83
N ARG A 178 9.87 14.00 11.00
CA ARG A 178 9.28 12.66 11.03
C ARG A 178 8.24 12.56 12.16
N ALA A 179 7.06 12.06 11.84
CA ALA A 179 6.01 11.71 12.79
C ALA A 179 5.86 10.18 12.86
N MET A 180 5.09 9.67 13.82
CA MET A 180 4.84 8.24 13.92
C MET A 180 4.10 7.73 12.66
N PRO A 181 4.58 6.62 12.05
CA PRO A 181 3.91 6.04 10.90
C PRO A 181 2.44 5.72 11.19
N ARG A 182 1.59 5.92 10.19
CA ARG A 182 0.18 5.53 10.26
C ARG A 182 0.03 4.06 9.88
N LEU A 183 -1.07 3.46 10.34
CA LEU A 183 -1.53 2.21 9.77
C LEU A 183 -2.07 2.46 8.35
N LEU A 184 -1.72 1.55 7.44
CA LEU A 184 -2.29 1.51 6.10
C LEU A 184 -3.76 1.07 6.19
N SER A 185 -4.62 1.50 5.28
CA SER A 185 -5.94 0.88 5.13
C SER A 185 -5.84 -0.55 4.58
N LEU A 186 -6.89 -1.36 4.70
CA LEU A 186 -6.94 -2.69 4.07
C LEU A 186 -6.68 -2.61 2.55
N ARG A 187 -7.20 -1.58 1.90
CA ARG A 187 -6.97 -1.30 0.47
C ARG A 187 -5.48 -1.06 0.18
N GLU A 188 -4.83 -0.21 0.96
CA GLU A 188 -3.40 0.06 0.81
C GLU A 188 -2.56 -1.18 1.08
N MET A 189 -2.95 -2.03 2.04
CA MET A 189 -2.26 -3.30 2.29
C MET A 189 -2.39 -4.27 1.10
N LEU A 190 -3.58 -4.36 0.48
CA LEU A 190 -3.81 -5.14 -0.73
C LEU A 190 -2.94 -4.66 -1.91
N LEU A 191 -2.80 -3.34 -2.08
CA LEU A 191 -1.93 -2.76 -3.10
C LEU A 191 -0.46 -3.01 -2.76
N ALA A 192 -0.05 -2.78 -1.51
CA ALA A 192 1.33 -2.94 -1.06
C ALA A 192 1.84 -4.38 -1.27
N ALA A 193 0.98 -5.38 -1.01
CA ALA A 193 1.31 -6.79 -1.20
C ALA A 193 1.53 -7.19 -2.68
N ARG A 194 1.10 -6.36 -3.64
CA ARG A 194 1.21 -6.61 -5.08
C ARG A 194 2.28 -5.77 -5.78
N ILE A 195 3.12 -5.07 -5.04
CA ILE A 195 4.22 -4.28 -5.60
C ILE A 195 5.33 -5.19 -6.09
N ASN A 196 5.75 -4.98 -7.34
CA ASN A 196 6.99 -5.58 -7.85
C ASN A 196 8.20 -4.78 -7.36
N TRP A 197 8.79 -5.21 -6.24
CA TRP A 197 9.95 -4.55 -5.63
C TRP A 197 11.24 -4.65 -6.47
N HIS A 198 11.30 -5.60 -7.40
CA HIS A 198 12.42 -5.73 -8.33
C HIS A 198 12.31 -4.72 -9.48
N ASN A 199 11.08 -4.39 -9.88
CA ASN A 199 10.82 -3.45 -10.97
C ASN A 199 9.46 -2.77 -10.83
N PHE A 200 9.45 -1.55 -10.29
CA PHE A 200 8.22 -0.76 -10.12
C PHE A 200 7.51 -0.39 -11.43
N ASN A 201 8.11 -0.63 -12.60
CA ASN A 201 7.50 -0.34 -13.90
C ASN A 201 6.65 -1.49 -14.41
N LYS A 202 6.66 -2.64 -13.73
CA LYS A 202 5.97 -3.86 -14.14
C LYS A 202 5.04 -4.34 -13.01
N PRO A 203 3.89 -4.94 -13.35
CA PRO A 203 3.11 -5.68 -12.37
C PRO A 203 3.93 -6.79 -11.70
N LEU A 204 3.52 -7.19 -10.50
CA LEU A 204 3.99 -8.44 -9.89
C LEU A 204 3.30 -9.60 -10.64
N THR A 205 4.10 -10.37 -11.38
CA THR A 205 3.68 -11.58 -12.10
C THR A 205 3.83 -12.81 -11.23
#